data_AF-A0AA38FKF4-F1
#
_entry.id   AF-A0AA38FKF4-F1
#
_cell.length_a   1.000
_cell.length_b   1.000
_cell.length_c   1.000
_cell.angle_alpha   90.00
_cell.angle_beta   90.00
_cell.angle_gamma   90.00
#
_symmetry.space_group_name_H-M   'P 1'
#
loop_
_entity.id
_entity.type
_entity.pdbx_description
1 polymer ?
#
loop_
_entity_poly.entity_id
_entity_poly.type
_entity_poly.pdbx_seq_one_letter_code
_entity_poly.pdbx_strand_id
1 'polypeptide(L)'
;IAILVEDNEYVDSYMNQEPWRAGRFALSLRSSLWLEHLGLQSSEINRIKDPISEATYTFLWRETAETNTAVYQDVFACIPNDLIRSRFAIRQAMAQRKEKVGHTTIDLGIAPDKLEDYENGCYKGTDALERLSKNCKGHLVSFPLEFMCDEDLRPVFNESEYYASPAVFY
;
A
#
# COMPACT_ATOMS: atom_id res chain seq x y z
N ILE A 1 0.04 27.60 -2.21
CA ILE A 1 0.20 28.07 -3.61
C ILE A 1 0.06 26.84 -4.49
N ALA A 2 -0.75 26.89 -5.54
CA ALA A 2 -0.93 25.81 -6.50
C ALA A 2 -0.89 26.37 -7.93
N ILE A 3 -0.56 25.53 -8.90
CA ILE A 3 -0.54 25.86 -10.33
C ILE A 3 -1.49 24.91 -11.05
N LEU A 4 -2.36 25.46 -11.91
CA LEU A 4 -3.16 24.71 -12.85
C LEU A 4 -2.41 24.64 -14.19
N VAL A 5 -2.18 23.43 -14.68
CA VAL A 5 -1.54 23.18 -15.98
C VAL A 5 -2.54 22.45 -16.87
N GLU A 6 -2.84 23.05 -18.02
CA GLU A 6 -3.70 22.47 -19.05
C GLU A 6 -2.87 22.26 -20.32
N ASP A 7 -2.95 21.06 -20.90
CA ASP A 7 -2.19 20.68 -22.08
C ASP A 7 -2.77 21.32 -23.36
N ASN A 8 -1.88 21.90 -24.18
CA ASN A 8 -2.19 22.35 -25.53
C ASN A 8 -1.66 21.39 -26.61
N GLU A 9 -0.77 20.47 -26.25
CA GLU A 9 -0.23 19.45 -27.13
C GLU A 9 -0.79 18.08 -26.78
N TYR A 10 -1.19 17.34 -27.81
CA TYR A 10 -1.88 16.07 -27.65
C TYR A 10 -1.17 14.93 -28.40
N VAL A 11 -1.20 13.75 -27.80
CA VAL A 11 -0.62 12.51 -28.33
C VAL A 11 -1.67 11.40 -28.34
N ASP A 12 -1.47 10.43 -29.23
CA ASP A 12 -2.41 9.31 -29.39
C ASP A 12 -2.29 8.32 -28.24
N SER A 13 -3.42 8.13 -27.54
CA SER A 13 -3.59 7.26 -26.39
C SER A 13 -4.90 6.47 -26.50
N TYR A 14 -5.26 5.80 -25.41
CA TYR A 14 -6.51 5.09 -25.25
C TYR A 14 -7.14 5.43 -23.91
N MET A 15 -8.47 5.42 -23.85
CA MET A 15 -9.27 5.56 -22.65
C MET A 15 -10.43 4.57 -22.72
N ASN A 16 -10.37 3.52 -21.91
CA ASN A 16 -11.33 2.42 -21.91
C ASN A 16 -11.45 1.76 -23.30
N GLN A 17 -10.31 1.44 -23.89
CA GLN A 17 -10.13 0.81 -25.21
C GLN A 17 -10.48 1.70 -26.40
N GLU A 18 -11.04 2.89 -26.18
CA GLU A 18 -11.36 3.85 -27.23
C GLU A 18 -10.14 4.75 -27.53
N PRO A 19 -9.85 5.05 -28.81
CA PRO A 19 -8.80 6.00 -29.18
C PRO A 19 -9.04 7.37 -28.54
N TRP A 20 -8.00 7.93 -27.91
CA TRP A 20 -8.09 9.20 -27.19
C TRP A 20 -6.89 10.10 -27.46
N ARG A 21 -7.12 11.41 -27.48
CA ARG A 21 -6.06 12.43 -27.59
C ARG A 21 -5.69 12.90 -26.19
N ALA A 22 -4.63 12.34 -25.62
CA ALA A 22 -4.18 12.68 -24.28
C ALA A 22 -3.21 13.87 -24.30
N GLY A 23 -3.32 14.76 -23.30
CA GLY A 23 -2.36 15.84 -23.10
C GLY A 23 -0.95 15.30 -22.87
N ARG A 24 0.06 15.87 -23.53
CA ARG A 24 1.44 15.37 -23.50
C ARG A 24 2.01 15.40 -22.08
N PHE A 25 1.84 16.50 -21.35
CA PHE A 25 2.36 16.68 -20.01
C PHE A 25 1.63 15.80 -18.99
N ALA A 26 0.30 15.82 -18.98
CA ALA A 26 -0.48 15.01 -18.05
C ALA A 26 -0.23 13.50 -18.27
N LEU A 27 -0.13 13.06 -19.52
CA LEU A 27 0.15 11.66 -19.83
C LEU A 27 1.55 11.26 -19.37
N SER A 28 2.58 12.07 -19.64
CA SER A 28 3.96 11.75 -19.27
C SER A 28 4.11 11.69 -17.75
N LEU A 29 3.57 12.68 -17.03
CA LEU A 29 3.59 12.71 -15.56
C LEU A 29 2.89 11.49 -14.97
N ARG A 30 1.67 11.18 -15.42
CA ARG A 30 0.93 10.00 -14.97
C ARG A 30 1.74 8.72 -15.23
N SER A 31 2.31 8.59 -16.43
CA SER A 31 3.05 7.38 -16.80
C SER A 31 4.30 7.21 -15.95
N SER A 32 5.05 8.28 -15.69
CA SER A 32 6.21 8.25 -14.79
C SER A 32 5.83 7.82 -13.37
N LEU A 33 4.77 8.38 -12.79
CA LEU A 33 4.29 8.00 -11.47
C LEU A 33 3.86 6.54 -11.41
N TRP A 34 3.14 6.07 -12.44
CA TRP A 34 2.66 4.70 -12.51
C TRP A 34 3.80 3.69 -12.70
N LEU A 35 4.82 4.02 -13.50
CA LEU A 35 6.01 3.18 -13.63
C LEU A 35 6.69 2.98 -12.27
N GLU A 36 6.86 4.06 -11.50
CA GLU A 36 7.45 4.00 -10.16
C GLU A 36 6.59 3.21 -9.18
N HIS A 37 5.29 3.52 -9.07
CA HIS A 37 4.42 2.89 -8.08
C HIS A 37 4.12 1.42 -8.38
N LEU A 38 4.07 1.02 -9.65
CA LEU A 38 3.86 -0.37 -10.06
C LEU A 38 5.18 -1.15 -10.22
N GLY A 39 6.34 -0.49 -10.10
CA GLY A 39 7.66 -1.11 -10.28
C GLY A 39 7.90 -1.60 -11.71
N LEU A 40 7.32 -0.92 -12.70
CA LEU A 40 7.43 -1.27 -14.11
C LEU A 40 8.65 -0.63 -14.75
N GLN A 41 9.24 -1.32 -15.72
CA GLN A 41 10.33 -0.76 -16.51
C GLN A 41 9.79 0.18 -17.61
N SER A 42 10.62 1.10 -18.10
CA SER A 42 10.21 2.01 -19.19
C SER A 42 9.76 1.28 -20.46
N SER A 43 10.26 0.07 -20.70
CA SER A 43 9.82 -0.81 -21.80
C SER A 43 8.37 -1.29 -21.67
N GLU A 44 7.81 -1.26 -20.46
CA GLU A 44 6.47 -1.74 -20.14
C GLU A 44 5.41 -0.63 -20.14
N ILE A 45 5.76 0.60 -20.54
CA ILE A 45 4.85 1.75 -20.55
C ILE A 45 3.55 1.50 -21.31
N ASN A 46 3.57 0.61 -22.31
CA ASN A 46 2.38 0.22 -23.07
C ASN A 46 1.32 -0.48 -22.22
N ARG A 47 1.69 -1.15 -21.12
CA ARG A 47 0.75 -1.83 -20.19
C ARG A 47 -0.14 -0.85 -19.41
N ILE A 48 0.33 0.39 -19.28
CA ILE A 48 -0.34 1.48 -18.55
C ILE A 48 -0.80 2.61 -19.47
N LYS A 49 -0.77 2.39 -20.79
CA LYS A 49 -1.15 3.41 -21.79
C LYS A 49 -2.62 3.80 -21.63
N ASP A 50 -3.49 2.82 -21.41
CA ASP A 50 -4.90 3.03 -21.07
C ASP A 50 -5.11 2.93 -19.55
N PRO A 51 -5.29 4.04 -18.83
CA PRO A 51 -5.35 4.03 -17.36
C PRO A 51 -6.67 3.47 -16.80
N ILE A 52 -7.73 3.35 -17.61
CA ILE A 52 -9.08 3.01 -17.13
C ILE A 52 -9.62 1.70 -17.72
N SER A 53 -8.84 1.04 -18.57
CA SER A 53 -9.18 -0.31 -19.01
C SER A 53 -9.24 -1.28 -17.83
N GLU A 54 -10.14 -2.27 -17.92
CA GLU A 54 -10.24 -3.33 -16.90
C GLU A 54 -8.90 -4.05 -16.71
N ALA A 55 -8.15 -4.28 -17.80
CA ALA A 55 -6.86 -4.93 -17.75
C ALA A 55 -5.84 -4.18 -16.90
N THR A 56 -5.79 -2.86 -17.05
CA THR A 56 -4.87 -1.99 -16.33
C THR A 56 -5.33 -1.73 -14.89
N TYR A 57 -6.63 -1.57 -14.66
CA TYR A 57 -7.16 -1.28 -13.33
C TYR A 57 -7.23 -2.52 -12.42
N THR A 58 -7.80 -3.63 -12.89
CA THR A 58 -8.04 -4.81 -12.06
C THR A 58 -6.79 -5.67 -11.95
N PHE A 59 -6.23 -6.11 -13.08
CA PHE A 59 -5.15 -7.11 -13.11
C PHE A 59 -3.73 -6.52 -12.98
N LEU A 60 -3.61 -5.20 -12.95
CA LEU A 60 -2.32 -4.53 -12.75
C LEU A 60 -2.35 -3.65 -11.51
N TRP A 61 -3.19 -2.61 -11.49
CA TRP A 61 -3.23 -1.69 -10.36
C TRP A 61 -3.70 -2.36 -9.07
N ARG A 62 -4.92 -2.92 -9.07
CA ARG A 62 -5.51 -3.51 -7.85
C ARG A 62 -4.76 -4.76 -7.40
N GLU A 63 -4.47 -5.68 -8.31
CA GLU A 63 -3.76 -6.93 -7.99
C GLU A 63 -2.36 -6.66 -7.40
N THR A 64 -1.61 -5.69 -7.94
CA THR A 64 -0.31 -5.29 -7.37
C THR A 64 -0.48 -4.72 -5.97
N ALA A 65 -1.47 -3.85 -5.76
CA ALA A 65 -1.75 -3.26 -4.45
C ALA A 65 -2.09 -4.33 -3.41
N GLU A 66 -2.98 -5.26 -3.73
CA GLU A 66 -3.41 -6.35 -2.84
C GLU A 66 -2.26 -7.30 -2.54
N THR A 67 -1.50 -7.71 -3.55
CA THR A 67 -0.34 -8.60 -3.40
C THR A 67 0.73 -7.96 -2.50
N ASN A 68 1.10 -6.71 -2.77
CA ASN A 68 2.07 -5.99 -1.96
C ASN A 68 1.57 -5.85 -0.52
N THR A 69 0.30 -5.51 -0.32
CA THR A 69 -0.31 -5.38 1.03
C THR A 69 -0.20 -6.68 1.82
N ALA A 70 -0.54 -7.82 1.21
CA ALA A 70 -0.41 -9.12 1.85
C ALA A 70 1.05 -9.44 2.21
N VAL A 71 1.99 -9.17 1.31
CA VAL A 71 3.43 -9.38 1.57
C VAL A 71 3.92 -8.49 2.71
N TYR A 72 3.58 -7.20 2.72
CA TYR A 72 3.96 -6.29 3.80
C TYR A 72 3.33 -6.70 5.14
N GLN A 73 2.07 -7.12 5.13
CA GLN A 73 1.39 -7.60 6.33
C GLN A 73 2.05 -8.87 6.89
N ASP A 74 2.43 -9.81 6.04
CA ASP A 74 3.05 -11.06 6.48
C ASP A 74 4.49 -10.85 7.00
N VAL A 75 5.28 -10.05 6.28
CA VAL A 75 6.70 -9.81 6.59
C VAL A 75 6.87 -8.80 7.70
N PHE A 76 6.01 -7.78 7.79
CA PHE A 76 6.19 -6.69 8.74
C PHE A 76 5.06 -6.58 9.76
N ALA A 77 3.91 -7.23 9.58
CA ALA A 77 2.73 -7.01 10.41
C ALA A 77 2.50 -5.50 10.66
N CYS A 78 2.61 -4.72 9.59
CA CYS A 78 2.60 -3.27 9.62
C CYS A 78 1.24 -2.73 10.06
N ILE A 79 1.25 -1.54 10.67
CA ILE A 79 0.05 -0.79 11.03
C ILE A 79 0.07 0.48 10.17
N PRO A 80 -1.06 0.93 9.60
CA PRO A 80 -2.43 0.39 9.72
C PRO A 80 -2.69 -0.88 8.89
N ASN A 81 -3.67 -1.70 9.31
CA ASN A 81 -4.19 -2.85 8.54
C ASN A 81 -5.62 -3.22 8.96
N ASP A 82 -6.35 -3.95 8.10
CA ASP A 82 -7.76 -4.30 8.32
C ASP A 82 -7.98 -5.42 9.37
N LEU A 83 -6.92 -6.10 9.81
CA LEU A 83 -7.01 -7.10 10.90
C LEU A 83 -7.18 -6.43 12.27
N ILE A 84 -6.80 -5.16 12.39
CA ILE A 84 -6.81 -4.42 13.66
C ILE A 84 -7.95 -3.41 13.67
N ARG A 85 -9.12 -3.86 14.11
CA ARG A 85 -10.34 -3.04 14.13
C ARG A 85 -10.57 -2.25 15.42
N SER A 86 -9.75 -2.45 16.46
CA SER A 86 -9.87 -1.78 17.77
C SER A 86 -8.54 -1.48 18.46
N ARG A 87 -8.54 -0.57 19.45
CA ARG A 87 -7.38 -0.26 20.31
C ARG A 87 -6.93 -1.49 21.12
N PHE A 88 -7.88 -2.35 21.51
CA PHE A 88 -7.57 -3.62 22.16
C PHE A 88 -6.80 -4.56 21.24
N ALA A 89 -7.25 -4.70 19.98
CA ALA A 89 -6.57 -5.53 18.98
C ALA A 89 -5.13 -5.05 18.71
N ILE A 90 -4.89 -3.73 18.67
CA ILE A 90 -3.53 -3.16 18.60
C ILE A 90 -2.66 -3.69 19.74
N ARG A 91 -3.12 -3.53 21.00
CA ARG A 91 -2.35 -3.92 22.19
C ARG A 91 -2.06 -5.42 22.19
N GLN A 92 -3.03 -6.24 21.79
CA GLN A 92 -2.87 -7.68 21.69
C GLN A 92 -1.82 -8.07 20.64
N ALA A 93 -1.90 -7.48 19.44
CA ALA A 93 -0.93 -7.73 18.37
C ALA A 93 0.50 -7.32 18.78
N MET A 94 0.65 -6.17 19.43
CA MET A 94 1.94 -5.70 19.94
C MET A 94 2.51 -6.61 21.03
N ALA A 95 1.67 -7.11 21.96
CA ALA A 95 2.09 -8.01 23.03
C ALA A 95 2.57 -9.36 22.48
N GLN A 96 1.79 -9.98 21.58
CA GLN A 96 2.16 -11.25 20.94
C GLN A 96 3.49 -11.15 20.18
N ARG A 97 3.76 -9.99 19.57
CA ARG A 97 5.02 -9.77 18.85
C ARG A 97 6.21 -9.59 19.77
N LYS A 98 6.05 -8.86 20.88
CA LYS A 98 7.09 -8.66 21.89
C LYS A 98 7.56 -9.98 22.50
N GLU A 99 6.67 -10.95 22.65
CA GLU A 99 7.00 -12.29 23.15
C GLU A 99 7.81 -13.11 22.14
N LYS A 100 7.53 -12.97 20.84
CA LYS A 100 8.21 -13.74 19.77
C LYS A 100 9.59 -13.19 19.41
N VAL A 101 9.82 -11.88 19.52
CA VAL A 101 11.07 -11.23 19.12
C VAL A 101 11.77 -10.70 20.37
N GLY A 102 12.59 -11.54 21.00
CA GLY A 102 13.39 -11.16 22.16
C GLY A 102 14.23 -9.93 21.86
N HIS A 103 13.86 -8.80 22.47
CA HIS A 103 14.47 -7.48 22.31
C HIS A 103 14.52 -6.97 20.86
N THR A 104 13.47 -6.30 20.39
CA THR A 104 13.53 -5.54 19.14
C THR A 104 14.37 -4.28 19.32
N THR A 105 15.45 -4.16 18.55
CA THR A 105 15.98 -2.84 18.16
C THR A 105 14.91 -2.16 17.30
N ILE A 106 14.13 -1.30 17.95
CA ILE A 106 13.34 -0.18 17.42
C ILE A 106 12.34 -0.45 16.26
N ASP A 107 11.06 -0.33 16.61
CA ASP A 107 9.97 0.36 15.88
C ASP A 107 9.54 -0.06 14.45
N LEU A 108 10.30 -0.89 13.73
CA LEU A 108 9.99 -1.19 12.32
C LEU A 108 9.25 -2.50 12.08
N GLY A 109 8.90 -3.23 13.14
CA GLY A 109 8.10 -4.42 13.01
C GLY A 109 8.61 -5.37 11.92
N ILE A 110 9.82 -5.88 12.02
CA ILE A 110 10.30 -6.91 11.07
C ILE A 110 9.89 -8.29 11.63
N ALA A 111 9.35 -9.19 10.80
CA ALA A 111 9.11 -10.58 11.19
C ALA A 111 10.44 -11.29 11.48
N PRO A 112 10.47 -12.32 12.35
CA PRO A 112 11.66 -13.17 12.47
C PRO A 112 12.03 -13.79 11.10
N ASP A 113 13.31 -14.08 10.89
CA ASP A 113 13.87 -14.66 9.64
C ASP A 113 13.16 -15.93 9.13
N LYS A 114 12.31 -16.54 9.97
CA LYS A 114 11.53 -17.74 9.67
C LYS A 114 10.06 -17.48 9.96
N LEU A 115 9.26 -17.41 8.90
CA LEU A 115 7.79 -17.45 8.98
C LEU A 115 7.36 -18.91 9.23
N GLU A 116 6.61 -19.16 10.29
CA GLU A 116 6.11 -20.50 10.62
C GLU A 116 4.77 -20.76 9.92
N ASP A 117 4.82 -21.38 8.73
CA ASP A 117 3.64 -21.99 8.11
C ASP A 117 3.57 -23.47 8.54
N TYR A 118 2.61 -23.82 9.40
CA TYR A 118 2.32 -25.21 9.76
C TYR A 118 1.42 -25.86 8.70
N GLU A 119 2.02 -26.32 7.59
CA GLU A 119 1.38 -27.32 6.72
C GLU A 119 2.32 -28.49 6.38
N ASN A 120 1.84 -29.72 6.64
CA ASN A 120 2.34 -30.99 6.08
C ASN A 120 3.79 -31.41 6.36
N GLY A 121 4.43 -30.91 7.43
CA GLY A 121 5.68 -31.49 7.96
C GLY A 121 6.89 -31.40 7.03
N CYS A 122 6.84 -30.55 6.00
CA CYS A 122 7.95 -30.27 5.10
C CYS A 122 8.33 -28.79 5.21
N TYR A 123 9.51 -28.51 5.75
CA TYR A 123 10.02 -27.14 5.93
C TYR A 123 10.19 -26.47 4.55
N LYS A 124 9.26 -25.59 4.19
CA LYS A 124 9.44 -24.59 3.13
C LYS A 124 9.45 -23.21 3.75
N GLY A 125 10.41 -22.95 4.64
CA GLY A 125 10.68 -21.58 5.07
C GLY A 125 11.16 -20.80 3.85
N THR A 126 10.29 -20.01 3.24
CA THR A 126 10.75 -18.93 2.37
C THR A 126 11.25 -17.83 3.30
N ASP A 127 12.49 -17.40 3.08
CA ASP A 127 13.06 -16.27 3.80
C ASP A 127 12.15 -15.05 3.57
N ALA A 128 11.82 -14.32 4.63
CA ALA A 128 10.89 -13.19 4.54
C ALA A 128 11.36 -12.15 3.51
N LEU A 129 12.69 -12.00 3.38
CA LEU A 129 13.33 -11.17 2.37
C LEU A 129 13.19 -11.73 0.95
N GLU A 130 13.26 -13.05 0.78
CA GLU A 130 13.02 -13.72 -0.50
C GLU A 130 11.58 -13.48 -0.97
N ARG A 131 10.60 -13.61 -0.07
CA ARG A 131 9.19 -13.33 -0.36
C ARG A 131 8.97 -11.86 -0.75
N LEU A 132 9.57 -10.93 -0.01
CA LEU A 132 9.54 -9.50 -0.33
C LEU A 132 10.11 -9.23 -1.73
N SER A 133 11.32 -9.72 -2.00
CA SER A 133 12.03 -9.45 -3.26
C SER A 133 11.36 -10.08 -4.49
N LYS A 134 10.68 -11.23 -4.33
CA LYS A 134 10.06 -11.95 -5.45
C LYS A 134 8.64 -11.48 -5.76
N ASN A 135 7.86 -11.19 -4.72
CA ASN A 135 6.42 -10.97 -4.86
C ASN A 135 6.01 -9.50 -4.78
N CYS A 136 6.81 -8.64 -4.13
CA CYS A 136 6.51 -7.21 -4.06
C CYS A 136 7.02 -6.50 -5.32
N LYS A 137 6.17 -5.68 -5.94
CA LYS A 137 6.53 -4.85 -7.10
C LYS A 137 6.13 -3.40 -6.88
N GLY A 138 7.10 -2.50 -7.06
CA GLY A 138 6.87 -1.08 -6.79
C GLY A 138 6.49 -0.83 -5.33
N HIS A 139 5.63 0.18 -5.12
CA HIS A 139 5.29 0.69 -3.79
C HIS A 139 3.78 0.77 -3.54
N LEU A 140 2.96 0.40 -4.53
CA LEU A 140 1.51 0.48 -4.41
C LEU A 140 1.00 -0.53 -3.36
N VAL A 141 0.17 -0.07 -2.43
CA VAL A 141 -0.51 -0.90 -1.43
C VAL A 141 -1.97 -0.45 -1.30
N SER A 142 -2.83 -1.36 -0.86
CA SER A 142 -4.23 -1.06 -0.55
C SER A 142 -4.29 -0.27 0.75
N PHE A 143 -5.04 0.83 0.74
CA PHE A 143 -5.29 1.60 1.95
C PHE A 143 -6.30 0.84 2.83
N PRO A 144 -5.98 0.57 4.11
CA PRO A 144 -6.85 -0.21 4.99
C PRO A 144 -8.04 0.63 5.46
N LEU A 145 -9.25 0.22 5.08
CA LEU A 145 -10.50 0.94 5.37
C LEU A 145 -11.19 0.46 6.65
N GLU A 146 -10.81 -0.70 7.17
CA GLU A 146 -11.38 -1.30 8.38
C GLU A 146 -10.48 -1.10 9.61
N PHE A 147 -9.30 -0.51 9.44
CA PHE A 147 -8.40 -0.20 10.54
C PHE A 147 -9.08 0.70 11.58
N MET A 148 -9.13 0.23 12.83
CA MET A 148 -9.75 0.91 13.98
C MET A 148 -11.22 1.34 13.78
N CYS A 149 -11.96 0.70 12.88
CA CYS A 149 -13.34 1.11 12.57
C CYS A 149 -14.34 0.89 13.70
N ASP A 150 -13.98 0.12 14.74
CA ASP A 150 -14.82 -0.09 15.92
C ASP A 150 -14.56 0.95 17.04
N GLU A 151 -13.70 1.94 16.80
CA GLU A 151 -13.28 2.94 17.78
C GLU A 151 -13.73 4.36 17.40
N ASP A 152 -13.99 5.20 18.40
CA ASP A 152 -14.03 6.64 18.21
C ASP A 152 -12.59 7.18 18.22
N LEU A 153 -12.12 7.60 17.04
CA LEU A 153 -10.77 8.14 16.86
C LEU A 153 -10.65 9.62 17.23
N ARG A 154 -11.74 10.27 17.63
CA ARG A 154 -11.67 11.63 18.14
C ARG A 154 -10.88 11.65 19.46
N PRO A 155 -10.11 12.71 19.71
CA PRO A 155 -9.45 12.85 21.00
C PRO A 155 -10.44 12.76 22.15
N VAL A 156 -10.06 12.11 23.24
CA VAL A 156 -10.88 12.03 24.47
C VAL A 156 -10.50 13.15 25.44
N PHE A 157 -11.37 13.49 26.39
CA PHE A 157 -11.20 14.67 27.27
C PHE A 157 -9.89 14.74 28.07
N ASN A 158 -9.21 13.60 28.25
CA ASN A 158 -7.93 13.50 28.95
C ASN A 158 -6.71 13.57 27.99
N GLU A 159 -6.93 13.75 26.69
CA GLU A 159 -5.90 13.95 25.67
C GLU A 159 -5.79 15.46 25.35
N SER A 160 -4.57 15.94 25.11
CA SER A 160 -4.32 17.37 24.87
C SER A 160 -5.00 17.88 23.59
N GLU A 161 -5.14 16.99 22.62
CA GLU A 161 -5.73 17.17 21.31
C GLU A 161 -7.24 17.45 21.39
N TYR A 162 -7.90 17.06 22.49
CA TYR A 162 -9.30 17.38 22.75
C TYR A 162 -9.54 18.89 22.90
N TYR A 163 -8.53 19.61 23.39
CA TYR A 163 -8.60 21.06 23.60
C TYR A 163 -8.10 21.86 22.40
N ALA A 164 -7.60 21.19 21.35
CA ALA A 164 -7.25 21.85 20.10
C ALA A 164 -8.52 22.29 19.36
N SER A 165 -8.44 23.44 18.67
CA SER A 165 -9.53 23.88 17.80
C SER A 165 -9.77 22.81 16.73
N PRO A 166 -11.03 22.45 16.42
CA PRO A 166 -11.33 21.51 15.35
C PRO A 166 -10.67 21.89 14.01
N ALA A 167 -10.51 23.19 13.72
CA ALA A 167 -9.84 23.70 12.52
C ALA A 167 -8.34 23.37 12.42
N VAL A 168 -7.74 22.75 13.44
CA VAL A 168 -6.37 22.21 13.35
C VAL A 168 -6.35 20.90 12.55
N PHE A 169 -7.45 20.16 12.55
CA PHE A 169 -7.56 18.84 11.92
C PHE A 169 -8.45 18.84 10.66
N TYR A 170 -9.10 19.97 10.34
CA TYR A 170 -10.01 20.14 9.19
C TYR A 170 -9.56 21.29 8.29
#